data_AF-C0PKB8-F1
#
_entry.id   AF-C0PKB8-F1
#
_cell.length_a   1.000
_cell.length_b   1.000
_cell.length_c   1.000
_cell.angle_alpha   90.00
_cell.angle_beta   90.00
_cell.angle_gamma   90.00
#
_symmetry.space_group_name_H-M   'P 1'
#
loop_
_entity.id
_entity.type
_entity.pdbx_description
1 polymer ?
#
loop_
_entity_poly.entity_id
_entity_poly.type
_entity_poly.pdbx_seq_one_letter_code
_entity_poly.pdbx_strand_id
1 'polypeptide(L)'
;MPKSGGDWPLLKDMISQNQRLLVFTSKRAKEASEGIAYEWNYVVENQYGDEGMVAGKCPNRAESPAMDSKGQSLVLMNFFTTNPSQTGACGNNSAPLDSMLKTCHDASGNRWPNYIAVDFYMRSDGGGAPLATDIANGHMVCGCDNIAYCKANSTFGTCVIPPPPPPSPPKASTPGSRGSTAGGDASAGTMALSSQWSFLLGLASLLLLSRS
;
A
#
# COMPACT_ATOMS: atom_id res chain seq x y z
N MET A 1 1.72 4.92 26.83
CA MET A 1 1.13 4.34 25.61
C MET A 1 -0.04 3.46 26.00
N PRO A 2 -1.10 3.39 25.19
CA PRO A 2 -2.27 2.56 25.45
C PRO A 2 -1.92 1.07 25.48
N LYS A 3 -2.65 0.27 26.26
CA LYS A 3 -2.50 -1.18 26.32
C LYS A 3 -3.83 -1.85 26.01
N SER A 4 -3.79 -3.11 25.59
CA SER A 4 -4.99 -3.94 25.42
C SER A 4 -6.02 -3.33 24.45
N GLY A 5 -5.55 -2.81 23.32
CA GLY A 5 -6.41 -2.20 22.30
C GLY A 5 -6.97 -0.82 22.67
N GLY A 6 -6.51 -0.21 23.76
CA GLY A 6 -6.97 1.12 24.17
C GLY A 6 -6.63 2.23 23.17
N ASP A 7 -7.43 3.29 23.21
CA ASP A 7 -7.32 4.45 22.32
C ASP A 7 -6.03 5.24 22.56
N TRP A 8 -5.46 5.74 21.45
CA TRP A 8 -4.33 6.65 21.48
C TRP A 8 -4.78 8.08 21.75
N PRO A 9 -3.95 8.92 22.41
CA PRO A 9 -4.24 10.34 22.54
C PRO A 9 -4.40 10.97 21.15
N LEU A 10 -5.26 11.97 21.05
CA LEU A 10 -5.44 12.69 19.80
C LEU A 10 -4.15 13.41 19.43
N LEU A 11 -3.89 13.56 18.13
CA LEU A 11 -2.71 14.27 17.64
C LEU A 11 -2.61 15.68 18.22
N LYS A 12 -3.74 16.38 18.39
CA LYS A 12 -3.79 17.71 19.03
C LYS A 12 -3.24 17.69 20.47
N ASP A 13 -3.51 16.62 21.21
CA ASP A 13 -3.09 16.49 22.60
C ASP A 13 -1.60 16.15 22.67
N MET A 14 -1.13 15.22 21.82
CA MET A 14 0.29 14.92 21.62
C MET A 14 1.10 16.16 21.22
N ILE A 15 0.54 17.01 20.35
CA ILE A 15 1.14 18.28 19.94
C ILE A 15 1.24 19.24 21.12
N SER A 16 0.14 19.41 21.87
CA SER A 16 0.05 20.33 23.01
C SER A 16 1.01 19.96 24.14
N GLN A 17 1.26 18.65 24.32
CA GLN A 17 2.15 18.10 25.34
C GLN A 17 3.60 17.96 24.85
N ASN A 18 3.89 18.32 23.60
CA ASN A 18 5.19 18.14 22.96
C ASN A 18 5.70 16.67 22.99
N GLN A 19 4.79 15.70 22.83
CA GLN A 19 5.08 14.26 22.82
C GLN A 19 4.68 13.66 21.47
N ARG A 20 5.55 13.82 20.47
CA ARG A 20 5.22 13.49 19.06
C ARG A 20 6.02 12.33 18.48
N LEU A 21 6.86 11.70 19.30
CA LEU A 21 7.73 10.62 18.86
C LEU A 21 7.29 9.30 19.51
N LEU A 22 6.96 8.32 18.68
CA LEU A 22 6.75 6.93 19.09
C LEU A 22 7.92 6.11 18.55
N VAL A 23 8.56 5.35 19.43
CA VAL A 23 9.66 4.45 19.08
C VAL A 23 9.33 3.07 19.62
N PHE A 24 9.34 2.09 18.74
CA PHE A 24 9.19 0.69 19.09
C PHE A 24 10.50 -0.06 18.87
N THR A 25 10.64 -1.20 19.56
CA THR A 25 11.68 -2.18 19.32
C THR A 25 11.07 -3.51 18.89
N SER A 26 11.71 -4.17 17.94
CA SER A 26 11.37 -5.54 17.53
C SER A 26 12.01 -6.61 18.44
N LYS A 27 12.82 -6.21 19.44
CA LYS A 27 13.44 -7.14 20.39
C LYS A 27 12.76 -7.06 21.75
N ARG A 28 11.96 -8.08 22.10
CA ARG A 28 11.17 -8.13 23.35
C ARG A 28 11.97 -7.78 24.61
N ALA A 29 13.21 -8.28 24.73
CA ALA A 29 14.05 -8.03 25.90
C ALA A 29 14.36 -6.53 26.14
N LYS A 30 14.37 -5.70 25.08
CA LYS A 30 14.67 -4.26 25.17
C LYS A 30 13.55 -3.46 25.85
N GLU A 31 12.34 -3.99 25.93
CA GLU A 31 11.27 -3.35 26.71
C GLU A 31 11.61 -3.31 28.20
N ALA A 32 12.12 -4.42 28.74
CA ALA A 32 12.55 -4.48 30.14
C ALA A 32 13.91 -3.82 30.39
N SER A 33 14.87 -3.97 29.46
CA SER A 33 16.25 -3.50 29.69
C SER A 33 16.50 -2.04 29.30
N GLU A 34 15.77 -1.50 28.32
CA GLU A 34 15.98 -0.15 27.77
C GLU A 34 14.74 0.74 27.89
N GLY A 35 13.59 0.18 28.29
CA GLY A 35 12.32 0.91 28.35
C GLY A 35 11.72 1.24 26.98
N ILE A 36 12.25 0.67 25.89
CA ILE A 36 11.73 0.86 24.53
C ILE A 36 10.64 -0.17 24.29
N ALA A 37 9.43 0.29 24.01
CA ALA A 37 8.27 -0.59 23.92
C ALA A 37 8.37 -1.62 22.80
N TYR A 38 7.97 -2.85 23.12
CA TYR A 38 7.99 -3.95 22.16
C TYR A 38 6.85 -3.81 21.16
N GLU A 39 7.19 -3.70 19.87
CA GLU A 39 6.28 -3.36 18.77
C GLU A 39 5.00 -4.21 18.74
N TRP A 40 5.14 -5.54 18.85
CA TRP A 40 4.04 -6.49 18.73
C TRP A 40 3.04 -6.47 19.90
N ASN A 41 3.32 -5.69 20.94
CA ASN A 41 2.33 -5.37 21.98
C ASN A 41 1.34 -4.27 21.55
N TYR A 42 1.64 -3.52 20.48
CA TYR A 42 0.89 -2.31 20.09
C TYR A 42 0.42 -2.32 18.64
N VAL A 43 1.09 -3.07 17.75
CA VAL A 43 0.87 -3.04 16.30
C VAL A 43 0.48 -4.43 15.77
N VAL A 44 -0.53 -4.48 14.88
CA VAL A 44 -0.66 -5.56 13.88
C VAL A 44 -0.12 -5.05 12.54
N GLU A 45 0.66 -5.87 11.86
CA GLU A 45 1.34 -5.53 10.61
C GLU A 45 1.13 -6.61 9.55
N ASN A 46 0.83 -6.23 8.32
CA ASN A 46 0.81 -7.16 7.19
C ASN A 46 2.22 -7.49 6.69
N GLN A 47 2.34 -8.63 6.01
CA GLN A 47 3.59 -9.08 5.41
C GLN A 47 4.13 -8.02 4.44
N TYR A 48 5.40 -7.64 4.61
CA TYR A 48 6.11 -6.74 3.71
C TYR A 48 6.59 -7.47 2.45
N GLY A 49 7.21 -6.75 1.51
CA GLY A 49 7.66 -7.33 0.24
C GLY A 49 6.53 -7.38 -0.77
N ASP A 50 6.75 -8.12 -1.85
CA ASP A 50 5.73 -8.29 -2.89
C ASP A 50 4.47 -9.02 -2.36
N GLU A 51 4.62 -9.81 -1.29
CA GLU A 51 3.52 -10.47 -0.58
C GLU A 51 2.59 -9.48 0.15
N GLY A 52 3.04 -8.25 0.39
CA GLY A 52 2.22 -7.18 0.98
C GLY A 52 1.23 -6.54 0.01
N MET A 53 1.28 -6.89 -1.28
CA MET A 53 0.36 -6.38 -2.30
C MET A 53 -0.23 -7.51 -3.15
N VAL A 54 -0.78 -8.53 -2.48
CA VAL A 54 -1.53 -9.62 -3.13
C VAL A 54 -3.02 -9.30 -3.14
N ALA A 55 -3.63 -9.28 -4.33
CA ALA A 55 -5.04 -8.93 -4.48
C ALA A 55 -5.96 -9.73 -3.54
N GLY A 56 -6.75 -9.00 -2.73
CA GLY A 56 -7.73 -9.58 -1.80
C GLY A 56 -7.12 -10.29 -0.58
N LYS A 57 -5.82 -10.20 -0.35
CA LYS A 57 -5.15 -10.81 0.81
C LYS A 57 -4.30 -9.78 1.53
N CYS A 58 -4.41 -9.78 2.86
CA CYS A 58 -3.56 -9.02 3.77
C CYS A 58 -2.99 -9.97 4.83
N PRO A 59 -2.05 -10.87 4.46
CA PRO A 59 -1.47 -11.81 5.40
C PRO A 59 -0.68 -11.04 6.46
N ASN A 60 -0.74 -11.46 7.73
CA ASN A 60 0.09 -10.86 8.77
C ASN A 60 1.56 -11.24 8.58
N ARG A 61 2.46 -10.35 9.01
CA ARG A 61 3.85 -10.68 9.19
C ARG A 61 4.03 -11.76 10.27
N ALA A 62 5.03 -12.63 10.12
CA ALA A 62 5.25 -13.78 11.02
C ALA A 62 5.41 -13.40 12.50
N GLU A 63 6.10 -12.30 12.80
CA GLU A 63 6.30 -11.84 14.18
C GLU A 63 5.10 -11.05 14.73
N SER A 64 4.26 -10.52 13.83
CA SER A 64 3.04 -9.80 14.17
C SER A 64 1.95 -10.76 14.66
N PRO A 65 1.09 -10.35 15.61
CA PRO A 65 -0.20 -10.99 15.84
C PRO A 65 -1.03 -11.02 14.55
N ALA A 66 -2.07 -11.87 14.54
CA ALA A 66 -3.04 -11.91 13.44
C ALA A 66 -3.66 -10.52 13.19
N MET A 67 -3.95 -10.18 11.93
CA MET A 67 -4.43 -8.84 11.55
C MET A 67 -5.71 -8.42 12.30
N ASP A 68 -6.59 -9.37 12.60
CA ASP A 68 -7.85 -9.15 13.31
C ASP A 68 -7.72 -9.09 14.84
N SER A 69 -6.51 -9.27 15.37
CA SER A 69 -6.24 -9.15 16.81
C SER A 69 -6.55 -7.75 17.32
N LYS A 70 -7.43 -7.67 18.31
CA LYS A 70 -7.85 -6.43 18.97
C LYS A 70 -7.02 -6.08 20.21
N GLY A 71 -6.03 -6.91 20.55
CA GLY A 71 -5.10 -6.63 21.66
C GLY A 71 -4.15 -5.45 21.37
N GLN A 72 -3.93 -5.18 20.08
CA GLN A 72 -3.11 -4.11 19.54
C GLN A 72 -4.03 -3.04 18.96
N SER A 73 -3.83 -1.77 19.30
CA SER A 73 -4.67 -0.68 18.80
C SER A 73 -4.19 -0.10 17.47
N LEU A 74 -2.93 -0.33 17.07
CA LEU A 74 -2.39 0.18 15.82
C LEU A 74 -2.43 -0.87 14.72
N VAL A 75 -2.82 -0.45 13.53
CA VAL A 75 -2.73 -1.22 12.28
C VAL A 75 -1.68 -0.57 11.39
N LEU A 76 -0.66 -1.33 11.02
CA LEU A 76 0.37 -0.94 10.07
C LEU A 76 0.14 -1.66 8.74
N MET A 77 -0.10 -0.89 7.68
CA MET A 77 -0.06 -1.39 6.31
C MET A 77 1.34 -1.18 5.75
N ASN A 78 2.15 -2.23 5.67
CA ASN A 78 3.52 -2.20 5.19
C ASN A 78 3.62 -2.78 3.78
N PHE A 79 4.06 -1.96 2.82
CA PHE A 79 4.39 -2.40 1.47
C PHE A 79 5.64 -1.70 0.93
N PHE A 80 6.79 -2.32 1.14
CA PHE A 80 8.00 -2.09 0.34
C PHE A 80 8.13 -3.26 -0.64
N THR A 81 8.39 -3.00 -1.91
CA THR A 81 8.62 -4.07 -2.89
C THR A 81 9.87 -4.87 -2.52
N THR A 82 9.88 -6.19 -2.78
CA THR A 82 11.05 -7.03 -2.45
C THR A 82 12.31 -6.49 -3.13
N ASN A 83 12.17 -6.00 -4.36
CA ASN A 83 13.21 -5.32 -5.11
C ASN A 83 12.75 -3.87 -5.39
N PRO A 84 13.29 -2.87 -4.68
CA PRO A 84 12.82 -1.49 -4.78
C PRO A 84 13.02 -0.92 -6.19
N SER A 85 11.94 -0.40 -6.76
CA SER A 85 11.94 0.21 -8.10
C SER A 85 11.14 1.51 -8.09
N GLN A 86 11.77 2.62 -8.47
CA GLN A 86 11.06 3.91 -8.60
C GLN A 86 9.90 3.83 -9.60
N THR A 87 10.11 3.16 -10.73
CA THR A 87 9.08 2.99 -11.76
C THR A 87 7.97 2.05 -11.27
N GLY A 88 8.33 0.98 -10.55
CA GLY A 88 7.35 0.07 -9.93
C GLY A 88 6.49 0.79 -8.89
N ALA A 89 7.10 1.68 -8.10
CA ALA A 89 6.38 2.49 -7.12
C ALA A 89 5.36 3.45 -7.76
N CYS A 90 5.58 3.95 -8.99
CA CYS A 90 4.55 4.72 -9.70
C CYS A 90 3.24 3.94 -9.84
N GLY A 91 3.31 2.67 -10.27
CA GLY A 91 2.14 1.81 -10.40
C GLY A 91 1.58 1.36 -9.05
N ASN A 92 2.44 0.92 -8.13
CA ASN A 92 2.01 0.35 -6.86
C ASN A 92 1.39 1.41 -5.93
N ASN A 93 2.01 2.58 -5.79
CA ASN A 93 1.50 3.70 -5.01
C ASN A 93 0.39 4.46 -5.75
N SER A 94 -0.56 3.73 -6.35
CA SER A 94 -1.71 4.29 -7.07
C SER A 94 -2.96 3.48 -6.68
N ALA A 95 -3.84 3.17 -7.63
CA ALA A 95 -5.03 2.35 -7.37
C ALA A 95 -4.74 1.00 -6.64
N PRO A 96 -3.62 0.30 -6.86
CA PRO A 96 -3.30 -0.91 -6.09
C PRO A 96 -3.14 -0.66 -4.58
N LEU A 97 -2.51 0.45 -4.18
CA LEU A 97 -2.36 0.84 -2.78
C LEU A 97 -3.71 1.11 -2.13
N ASP A 98 -4.60 1.84 -2.80
CA ASP A 98 -5.96 2.12 -2.31
C ASP A 98 -6.80 0.83 -2.18
N SER A 99 -6.62 -0.11 -3.11
CA SER A 99 -7.25 -1.43 -3.04
C SER A 99 -6.72 -2.26 -1.87
N MET A 100 -5.40 -2.20 -1.62
CA MET A 100 -4.78 -2.91 -0.50
C MET A 100 -5.20 -2.30 0.84
N LEU A 101 -5.35 -0.98 0.90
CA LEU A 101 -5.86 -0.28 2.07
C LEU A 101 -7.21 -0.82 2.53
N LYS A 102 -8.15 -1.02 1.59
CA LYS A 102 -9.47 -1.62 1.86
C LYS A 102 -9.36 -3.09 2.25
N THR A 103 -8.52 -3.85 1.54
CA THR A 103 -8.27 -5.26 1.84
C THR A 103 -7.75 -5.46 3.26
N CYS A 104 -6.78 -4.64 3.68
CA CYS A 104 -6.24 -4.68 5.02
C CYS A 104 -7.20 -4.11 6.07
N HIS A 105 -8.05 -3.14 5.72
CA HIS A 105 -9.14 -2.70 6.62
C HIS A 105 -10.06 -3.87 7.01
N ASP A 106 -10.52 -4.63 6.01
CA ASP A 106 -11.40 -5.79 6.21
C ASP A 106 -10.67 -6.86 7.04
N ALA A 107 -9.43 -7.20 6.67
CA ALA A 107 -8.61 -8.19 7.37
C ALA A 107 -8.25 -7.77 8.81
N SER A 108 -8.18 -6.47 9.09
CA SER A 108 -7.85 -5.93 10.41
C SER A 108 -9.06 -5.77 11.33
N GLY A 109 -10.15 -6.48 11.06
CA GLY A 109 -11.36 -6.43 11.88
C GLY A 109 -12.09 -5.09 11.77
N ASN A 110 -12.15 -4.54 10.54
CA ASN A 110 -12.75 -3.25 10.20
C ASN A 110 -12.03 -2.06 10.86
N ARG A 111 -10.70 -2.13 10.95
CA ARG A 111 -9.86 -1.03 11.44
C ARG A 111 -9.01 -0.51 10.30
N TRP A 112 -9.11 0.77 10.02
CA TRP A 112 -8.29 1.41 9.00
C TRP A 112 -6.83 1.50 9.45
N PRO A 113 -5.85 1.29 8.53
CA PRO A 113 -4.45 1.47 8.84
C PRO A 113 -4.12 2.85 9.41
N ASN A 114 -3.36 2.88 10.51
CA ASN A 114 -2.87 4.11 11.14
C ASN A 114 -1.58 4.60 10.52
N TYR A 115 -0.76 3.68 10.00
CA TYR A 115 0.50 3.97 9.34
C TYR A 115 0.58 3.15 8.05
N ILE A 116 0.90 3.83 6.94
CA ILE A 116 1.03 3.24 5.61
C ILE A 116 2.48 3.43 5.18
N ALA A 117 3.23 2.32 5.12
CA ALA A 117 4.64 2.33 4.76
C ALA A 117 4.79 1.92 3.29
N VAL A 118 5.45 2.76 2.49
CA VAL A 118 5.70 2.50 1.06
C VAL A 118 7.09 2.90 0.61
N ASP A 119 7.60 2.21 -0.42
CA ASP A 119 8.80 2.64 -1.15
C ASP A 119 8.50 3.90 -1.99
N PHE A 120 9.49 4.79 -2.08
CA PHE A 120 9.44 6.00 -2.92
C PHE A 120 8.12 6.78 -2.82
N TYR A 121 7.67 7.13 -1.61
CA TYR A 121 6.33 7.68 -1.33
C TYR A 121 5.87 8.88 -2.20
N MET A 122 6.80 9.59 -2.84
CA MET A 122 6.53 10.68 -3.80
C MET A 122 6.24 10.22 -5.23
N ARG A 123 6.37 8.93 -5.53
CA ARG A 123 6.12 8.34 -6.86
C ARG A 123 4.71 7.76 -6.91
N SER A 124 3.98 8.06 -7.97
CA SER A 124 2.62 7.58 -8.24
C SER A 124 2.24 7.91 -9.69
N ASP A 125 1.36 7.09 -10.28
CA ASP A 125 0.61 7.39 -11.51
C ASP A 125 -0.81 7.91 -11.22
N GLY A 126 -1.12 8.18 -9.94
CA GLY A 126 -2.42 8.64 -9.45
C GLY A 126 -2.30 9.46 -8.16
N GLY A 127 -3.13 9.15 -7.16
CA GLY A 127 -3.20 9.91 -5.91
C GLY A 127 -2.07 9.65 -4.91
N GLY A 128 -1.28 8.60 -5.09
CA GLY A 128 -0.12 8.33 -4.25
C GLY A 128 -0.44 7.83 -2.85
N ALA A 129 0.63 7.66 -2.07
CA ALA A 129 0.54 7.47 -0.63
C ALA A 129 -0.25 8.59 0.11
N PRO A 130 -0.21 9.87 -0.32
CA PRO A 130 -1.06 10.91 0.26
C PRO A 130 -2.56 10.61 0.13
N LEU A 131 -3.04 10.17 -1.04
CA LEU A 131 -4.45 9.80 -1.21
C LEU A 131 -4.85 8.62 -0.30
N ALA A 132 -4.03 7.57 -0.24
CA ALA A 132 -4.30 6.43 0.65
C ALA A 132 -4.39 6.87 2.12
N THR A 133 -3.53 7.81 2.53
CA THR A 133 -3.55 8.42 3.87
C THR A 133 -4.83 9.23 4.11
N ASP A 134 -5.25 10.02 3.12
CA ASP A 134 -6.48 10.82 3.19
C ASP A 134 -7.74 9.96 3.27
N ILE A 135 -7.77 8.82 2.57
CA ILE A 135 -8.85 7.82 2.66
C ILE A 135 -8.91 7.24 4.07
N ALA A 136 -7.78 6.71 4.57
CA ALA A 136 -7.72 6.12 5.90
C ALA A 136 -8.14 7.13 6.99
N ASN A 137 -7.64 8.36 6.90
CA ASN A 137 -8.00 9.44 7.82
C ASN A 137 -9.47 9.85 7.70
N GLY A 138 -10.02 9.93 6.49
CA GLY A 138 -11.44 10.23 6.27
C GLY A 138 -12.33 9.25 7.03
N HIS A 139 -12.06 7.96 6.89
CA HIS A 139 -12.85 6.96 7.55
C HIS A 139 -12.63 6.94 9.07
N MET A 140 -11.40 7.10 9.56
CA MET A 140 -11.10 7.11 11.00
C MET A 140 -11.65 8.34 11.72
N VAL A 141 -11.53 9.53 11.12
CA VAL A 141 -11.84 10.80 11.78
C VAL A 141 -13.31 11.14 11.67
N CYS A 142 -13.93 10.92 10.51
CA CYS A 142 -15.29 11.38 10.25
C CYS A 142 -16.17 10.39 9.49
N GLY A 143 -15.71 9.18 9.20
CA GLY A 143 -16.50 8.14 8.53
C GLY A 143 -16.70 8.37 7.03
N CYS A 144 -15.92 9.23 6.40
CA CYS A 144 -16.03 9.58 4.99
C CYS A 144 -14.94 8.92 4.14
N ASP A 145 -15.20 8.72 2.86
CA ASP A 145 -14.24 8.10 1.92
C ASP A 145 -12.94 8.89 1.73
N ASN A 146 -12.89 10.15 2.18
CA ASN A 146 -11.71 10.98 2.15
C ASN A 146 -11.79 12.06 3.24
N ILE A 147 -10.65 12.41 3.84
CA ILE A 147 -10.58 13.47 4.86
C ILE A 147 -11.04 14.84 4.35
N ALA A 148 -10.86 15.12 3.06
CA ALA A 148 -11.35 16.34 2.43
C ALA A 148 -12.89 16.45 2.44
N TYR A 149 -13.59 15.33 2.66
CA TYR A 149 -15.05 15.30 2.72
C TYR A 149 -15.57 15.49 4.15
N CYS A 150 -14.69 15.51 5.16
CA CYS A 150 -15.08 15.72 6.54
C CYS A 150 -15.65 17.11 6.75
N LYS A 151 -16.82 17.18 7.41
CA LYS A 151 -17.42 18.44 7.85
C LYS A 151 -17.15 18.68 9.33
N ALA A 152 -16.55 19.82 9.65
CA ALA A 152 -16.32 20.22 11.04
C ALA A 152 -17.63 20.26 11.84
N ASN A 153 -17.56 19.86 13.12
CA ASN A 153 -18.69 19.84 14.05
C ASN A 153 -19.94 19.10 13.53
N SER A 154 -19.74 18.06 12.71
CA SER A 154 -20.82 17.21 12.20
C SER A 154 -20.75 15.82 12.79
N THR A 155 -21.86 15.09 12.69
CA THR A 155 -21.93 13.68 13.08
C THR A 155 -21.05 12.81 12.19
N PHE A 156 -20.46 11.76 12.76
CA PHE A 156 -19.68 10.77 12.01
C PHE A 156 -20.52 10.19 10.85
N GLY A 157 -19.91 10.07 9.67
CA GLY A 157 -20.55 9.68 8.41
C GLY A 157 -21.21 10.85 7.65
N THR A 158 -21.15 12.08 8.16
CA THR A 158 -21.70 13.26 7.45
C THR A 158 -20.65 13.88 6.54
N CYS A 159 -20.73 13.54 5.26
CA CYS A 159 -19.72 13.89 4.26
C CYS A 159 -20.18 15.02 3.32
N VAL A 160 -19.27 15.91 2.96
CA VAL A 160 -19.46 16.91 1.92
C VAL A 160 -18.62 16.51 0.72
N ILE A 161 -19.27 16.01 -0.31
CA ILE A 161 -18.59 15.58 -1.55
C ILE A 161 -18.40 16.81 -2.44
N PRO A 162 -17.15 17.18 -2.79
CA PRO A 162 -16.90 18.25 -3.75
C PRO A 162 -17.57 17.93 -5.09
N PRO A 163 -18.08 18.94 -5.82
CA PRO A 163 -18.57 18.71 -7.17
C PRO A 163 -17.43 18.13 -8.04
N PRO A 164 -17.76 17.26 -9.01
CA PRO A 164 -16.75 16.69 -9.89
C PRO A 164 -16.00 17.82 -10.61
N PRO A 165 -14.69 17.65 -10.90
CA PRO A 165 -13.94 18.64 -11.65
C PRO A 165 -14.62 18.86 -13.01
N PRO A 166 -14.59 20.10 -13.54
CA PRO A 166 -15.14 20.38 -14.85
C PRO A 166 -14.51 19.48 -15.92
N PRO A 167 -15.26 19.08 -16.96
CA PRO A 167 -14.73 18.22 -18.01
C PRO A 167 -13.47 18.81 -18.63
N SER A 168 -12.44 17.97 -18.78
CA SER A 168 -11.19 18.37 -19.43
C SER A 168 -11.47 18.91 -20.83
N PRO A 169 -10.79 20.00 -21.27
CA PRO A 169 -10.91 20.48 -22.63
C PRO A 169 -10.60 19.35 -23.63
N PRO A 170 -11.29 19.27 -24.78
CA PRO A 170 -10.98 18.26 -25.79
C PRO A 170 -9.50 18.35 -26.16
N LYS A 171 -8.81 17.20 -26.12
CA LYS A 171 -7.43 17.08 -26.61
C LYS A 171 -7.39 17.63 -28.02
N ALA A 172 -6.61 18.69 -28.25
CA ALA A 172 -6.37 19.19 -29.59
C ALA A 172 -5.83 18.04 -30.45
N SER A 173 -6.45 17.84 -31.62
CA SER A 173 -5.98 16.88 -32.60
C SER A 173 -4.57 17.26 -33.04
N THR A 174 -3.61 16.39 -32.76
CA THR A 174 -2.26 16.51 -33.31
C THR A 174 -2.38 16.51 -34.85
N PRO A 175 -1.89 17.53 -35.57
CA PRO A 175 -1.94 17.53 -37.02
C PRO A 175 -1.16 16.33 -37.56
N GLY A 176 -1.84 15.50 -38.35
CA GLY A 176 -1.25 14.30 -38.95
C GLY A 176 -0.02 14.64 -39.79
N SER A 177 1.06 13.90 -39.56
CA SER A 177 2.25 13.94 -40.41
C SER A 177 1.87 13.37 -41.78
N ARG A 178 1.78 14.24 -42.79
CA ARG A 178 1.63 13.86 -44.21
C ARG A 178 2.84 13.05 -44.64
N GLY A 179 2.57 11.96 -45.36
CA GLY A 179 3.55 11.03 -45.88
C GLY A 179 4.60 11.67 -46.79
N SER A 180 5.75 11.01 -46.85
CA SER A 180 6.71 11.11 -47.94
C SER A 180 6.99 9.70 -48.43
N THR A 181 6.56 9.44 -49.65
CA THR A 181 6.90 8.29 -50.48
C THR A 181 8.38 8.37 -50.88
N ALA A 182 9.14 7.30 -50.66
CA ALA A 182 10.35 7.00 -51.42
C ALA A 182 10.44 5.48 -51.56
N GLY A 183 10.49 5.02 -52.82
CA GLY A 183 10.50 3.61 -53.21
C GLY A 183 11.83 2.91 -52.93
N GLY A 184 11.76 1.58 -52.84
CA GLY A 184 12.89 0.66 -52.79
C GLY A 184 12.36 -0.78 -52.88
N ASP A 185 12.84 -1.51 -53.89
CA ASP A 185 12.28 -2.74 -54.42
C ASP A 185 12.38 -4.00 -53.52
N ALA A 186 11.40 -4.88 -53.78
CA ALA A 186 11.34 -6.34 -53.69
C ALA A 186 12.40 -7.14 -52.90
N SER A 187 11.90 -8.00 -51.99
CA SER A 187 12.17 -9.45 -52.06
C SER A 187 11.17 -10.25 -51.24
N ALA A 188 10.72 -11.35 -51.83
CA ALA A 188 9.71 -12.26 -51.34
C ALA A 188 10.12 -13.01 -50.07
N GLY A 189 9.15 -13.29 -49.21
CA GLY A 189 9.33 -14.10 -48.01
C GLY A 189 7.99 -14.40 -47.34
N THR A 190 7.17 -15.24 -47.97
CA THR A 190 6.04 -15.90 -47.33
C THR A 190 6.55 -16.74 -46.16
N MET A 191 6.05 -16.54 -44.94
CA MET A 191 5.81 -17.66 -44.02
C MET A 191 4.73 -17.31 -42.99
N ALA A 192 3.79 -18.25 -42.89
CA ALA A 192 2.64 -18.26 -42.02
C ALA A 192 3.01 -18.23 -40.53
N LEU A 193 2.16 -17.60 -39.72
CA LEU A 193 2.16 -17.82 -38.27
C LEU A 193 1.69 -19.26 -37.99
N SER A 194 2.61 -20.12 -37.57
CA SER A 194 2.26 -21.38 -36.89
C SER A 194 2.34 -21.19 -35.37
N SER A 195 1.18 -21.21 -34.74
CA SER A 195 1.03 -21.40 -33.30
C SER A 195 1.41 -22.85 -32.95
N GLN A 196 2.47 -23.06 -32.17
CA GLN A 196 2.66 -24.32 -31.45
C GLN A 196 3.21 -24.09 -30.04
N TRP A 197 2.40 -24.46 -29.05
CA TRP A 197 2.82 -24.74 -27.70
C TRP A 197 3.76 -25.96 -27.70
N SER A 198 4.81 -25.91 -26.88
CA SER A 198 5.46 -27.13 -26.39
C SER A 198 6.08 -26.86 -25.02
N PHE A 199 5.63 -27.67 -24.06
CA PHE A 199 6.16 -27.85 -22.73
C PHE A 199 7.62 -28.32 -22.77
N LEU A 200 8.46 -27.79 -21.89
CA LEU A 200 9.67 -28.49 -21.45
C LEU A 200 9.79 -28.41 -19.92
N LEU A 201 9.60 -29.59 -19.31
CA LEU A 201 9.99 -29.92 -17.95
C LEU A 201 11.51 -29.86 -17.83
N GLY A 202 12.01 -29.17 -16.80
CA GLY A 202 13.41 -29.18 -16.39
C GLY A 202 13.51 -29.42 -14.88
N LEU A 203 13.46 -30.69 -14.47
CA LEU A 203 13.86 -31.15 -13.14
C LEU A 203 15.39 -31.29 -13.13
N ALA A 204 16.05 -30.58 -12.24
CA ALA A 204 17.43 -30.87 -11.85
C ALA A 204 17.53 -30.83 -10.32
N SER A 205 17.37 -32.02 -9.72
CA SER A 205 17.77 -32.28 -8.35
C SER A 205 19.29 -32.38 -8.28
N LEU A 206 19.94 -31.55 -7.47
CA LEU A 206 21.29 -31.84 -6.97
C LEU A 206 21.22 -31.91 -5.44
N LEU A 207 21.17 -33.15 -4.95
CA LEU A 207 21.53 -33.54 -3.59
C LEU A 207 23.06 -33.61 -3.52
N LEU A 208 23.68 -32.87 -2.60
CA LEU A 208 24.96 -33.24 -2.00
C LEU A 208 24.92 -32.92 -0.50
N LEU A 209 25.12 -33.97 0.29
CA LEU A 209 25.19 -33.98 1.74
C LEU A 209 26.56 -33.48 2.24
N SER A 210 26.58 -32.82 3.41
CA SER A 210 27.42 -33.14 4.60
C SER A 210 27.19 -32.05 5.66
N ARG A 211 26.51 -32.35 6.77
CA ARG A 211 27.07 -32.67 8.10
C ARG A 211 28.23 -31.76 8.54
N SER A 212 27.97 -30.88 9.51
CA SER A 212 28.42 -30.98 10.91
C SER A 212 27.58 -30.07 11.79
#